data_AF-A0AB35INZ2-F1
#
_entry.id   AF-A0AB35INZ2-F1
#
_cell.length_a   1.000
_cell.length_b   1.000
_cell.length_c   1.000
_cell.angle_alpha   90.00
_cell.angle_beta   90.00
_cell.angle_gamma   90.00
#
_symmetry.space_group_name_H-M   'P 1'
#
loop_
_entity.id
_entity.type
_entity.pdbx_description
1 polymer ?
#
loop_
_entity_poly.entity_id
_entity_poly.type
_entity_poly.pdbx_seq_one_letter_code
_entity_poly.pdbx_strand_id
1 'polypeptide(L)' 'MRTEEEITKAIDQYADMVQKICFIQMKQQCNVDDIFQTVFIKYANGPHFNSPEHEKA' A
#
# COMPACT_ATOMS: atom_id res chain seq x y z
N MET A 1 -4.81 14.50 3.53
CA MET A 1 -3.49 13.83 3.45
C MET A 1 -3.23 13.24 4.83
N ARG A 2 -2.94 11.95 4.89
CA ARG A 2 -2.73 11.22 6.15
C ARG A 2 -1.44 11.67 6.83
N THR A 3 -1.37 11.50 8.14
CA THR A 3 -0.16 11.74 8.93
C THR A 3 0.89 10.66 8.69
N GLU A 4 2.15 10.97 8.97
CA GLU A 4 3.26 10.01 8.88
C GLU A 4 3.04 8.78 9.76
N GLU A 5 2.41 8.95 10.93
CA GLU A 5 2.12 7.86 11.85
C GLU A 5 1.05 6.90 11.29
N GLU A 6 0.01 7.44 10.65
CA GLU A 6 -1.00 6.63 9.94
C GLU A 6 -0.40 5.87 8.76
N ILE A 7 0.50 6.52 8.02
CA ILE A 7 1.19 5.88 6.89
C ILE A 7 2.11 4.76 7.39
N THR A 8 2.85 4.98 8.47
CA THR A 8 3.73 3.97 9.07
C THR A 8 2.94 2.76 9.53
N LYS A 9 1.80 2.98 10.22
CA LYS A 9 0.89 1.89 10.63
C LYS A 9 0.34 1.11 9.44
N ALA A 10 -0.04 1.80 8.35
CA ALA A 10 -0.50 1.16 7.13
C ALA A 10 0.61 0.34 6.45
N ILE A 11 1.86 0.82 6.46
CA ILE A 11 3.01 0.08 5.96
C ILE A 11 3.19 -1.19 6.78
N ASP A 12 3.26 -1.10 8.10
CA ASP A 12 3.44 -2.27 8.98
C ASP A 12 2.31 -3.30 8.80
N GLN A 13 1.09 -2.85 8.57
CA GLN A 13 -0.08 -3.72 8.43
C GLN A 13 -0.21 -4.37 7.05
N TYR A 14 0.17 -3.66 5.98
CA TYR A 14 -0.13 -4.08 4.61
C TYR A 14 1.11 -4.40 3.77
N ALA A 15 2.33 -4.12 4.23
CA ALA A 15 3.56 -4.36 3.47
C ALA A 15 3.66 -5.80 2.96
N ASP A 16 3.51 -6.79 3.84
CA ASP A 16 3.57 -8.22 3.47
C ASP A 16 2.50 -8.61 2.45
N MET A 17 1.30 -8.04 2.57
CA MET A 17 0.19 -8.31 1.65
C MET A 17 0.48 -7.72 0.27
N VAL A 18 0.92 -6.47 0.23
CA VAL A 18 1.31 -5.77 -1.01
C VAL A 18 2.46 -6.54 -1.67
N GLN A 19 3.45 -7.01 -0.92
CA GLN A 19 4.55 -7.83 -1.45
C GLN A 19 4.04 -9.10 -2.13
N LYS A 20 3.17 -9.85 -1.45
CA LYS A 20 2.61 -11.10 -1.99
C LYS A 20 1.81 -10.85 -3.27
N ILE A 21 1.01 -9.79 -3.30
CA ILE A 21 0.26 -9.39 -4.50
C ILE A 21 1.23 -9.03 -5.63
N CYS A 22 2.28 -8.24 -5.35
CA CYS A 22 3.32 -7.93 -6.33
C CYS A 22 3.97 -9.19 -6.89
N PHE A 23 4.38 -10.14 -6.05
CA PHE A 23 4.98 -11.40 -6.49
C PHE A 23 4.06 -12.23 -7.39
N ILE A 24 2.74 -12.22 -7.13
CA ILE A 24 1.76 -12.94 -7.95
C ILE A 24 1.52 -12.24 -9.30
N GLN A 25 1.46 -10.91 -9.29
CA GLN A 25 1.10 -10.10 -10.47
C GLN A 25 2.30 -9.82 -11.38
N MET A 26 3.53 -9.81 -10.85
CA MET A 26 4.74 -9.50 -11.61
C MET A 26 5.15 -10.67 -12.53
N LYS A 27 4.62 -10.67 -13.75
CA LYS A 27 5.18 -11.40 -14.91
C LYS A 27 6.28 -10.62 -15.64
N GLN A 28 6.53 -9.37 -15.27
CA GLN A 28 7.59 -8.50 -15.77
C GLN A 28 8.44 -7.98 -14.60
N GLN A 29 9.72 -7.67 -14.87
CA GLN A 29 10.64 -7.03 -13.92
C GLN A 29 10.18 -5.61 -13.57
N CYS A 30 9.15 -5.48 -12.74
CA CYS A 30 8.92 -4.25 -12.00
C CYS A 30 9.71 -4.34 -10.69
N ASN A 31 10.38 -3.25 -10.30
CA ASN A 31 11.03 -3.22 -9.00
C ASN A 31 9.94 -3.20 -7.92
N VAL A 32 10.04 -4.10 -6.94
CA VAL A 32 9.11 -4.18 -5.81
C VAL A 32 9.09 -2.84 -5.08
N ASP A 33 10.23 -2.18 -4.92
CA ASP A 33 10.37 -0.90 -4.25
C ASP A 33 9.51 0.20 -4.91
N ASP A 34 9.45 0.24 -6.24
CA ASP A 34 8.66 1.22 -7.00
C ASP A 34 7.16 1.03 -6.78
N ILE A 35 6.70 -0.23 -6.71
CA ILE A 35 5.28 -0.52 -6.46
C ILE A 35 4.91 -0.14 -5.02
N PHE A 36 5.76 -0.48 -4.06
CA PHE A 36 5.55 -0.12 -2.67
C PHE A 36 5.43 1.39 -2.51
N GLN A 37 6.39 2.14 -3.05
CA GLN A 37 6.37 3.59 -2.99
C GLN A 37 5.10 4.16 -3.65
N THR A 38 4.72 3.65 -4.82
CA THR A 38 3.51 4.11 -5.53
C THR A 38 2.22 3.86 -4.75
N VAL A 39 2.08 2.68 -4.14
CA VAL A 39 0.89 2.30 -3.35
C VAL A 39 0.76 3.20 -2.13
N PHE A 40 1.83 3.35 -1.33
CA PHE A 40 1.76 4.12 -0.09
C PHE A 40 1.70 5.64 -0.32
N ILE A 41 2.28 6.17 -1.41
CA ILE A 41 2.08 7.58 -1.81
C ILE A 41 0.62 7.83 -2.20
N LYS A 42 -0.01 6.92 -2.95
CA LYS A 42 -1.44 7.04 -3.28
C LYS A 42 -2.32 6.94 -2.04
N TYR A 43 -1.98 6.03 -1.14
CA TYR A 43 -2.65 5.91 0.15
C TYR A 43 -2.54 7.19 0.98
N ALA A 44 -1.36 7.79 1.08
CA ALA A 44 -1.13 9.04 1.82
C ALA A 44 -1.99 10.22 1.29
N ASN A 45 -2.13 10.29 -0.04
CA ASN A 45 -2.83 11.39 -0.73
C ASN A 45 -4.32 11.12 -0.98
N GLY A 46 -4.77 9.87 -0.84
CA GLY A 46 -6.15 9.47 -1.11
C GLY A 46 -7.14 9.90 -0.03
N PRO A 47 -8.45 9.76 -0.30
CA PRO A 47 -9.49 10.03 0.70
C PRO A 47 -9.38 9.09 1.91
N HIS A 48 -9.99 9.48 3.02
CA HIS A 48 -10.15 8.58 4.17
C HIS A 48 -11.12 7.45 3.80
N PHE A 49 -10.79 6.22 4.20
CA PHE A 49 -11.67 5.08 4.01
C PHE A 49 -12.75 5.08 5.09
N ASN A 50 -13.95 4.62 4.73
CA ASN A 50 -15.08 4.57 5.65
C ASN A 50 -15.00 3.37 6.63
N SER A 51 -14.20 2.36 6.30
CA SER A 51 -13.94 1.20 7.18
C SER A 51 -12.60 0.53 6.82
N PRO A 52 -12.04 -0.29 7.73
CA PRO A 52 -10.83 -1.09 7.46
C PRO A 52 -11.01 -2.08 6.30
N GLU A 53 -12.21 -2.61 6.09
CA GLU A 53 -12.52 -3.49 4.97
C GLU A 53 -12.45 -2.74 3.63
N HIS A 54 -12.96 -1.50 3.60
CA HIS A 54 -12.83 -0.62 2.43
C HIS A 54 -11.38 -0.20 2.17
N GLU A 55 -10.55 -0.15 3.19
CA GLU A 55 -9.13 0.16 3.06
C GLU A 55 -8.33 -1.00 2.45
N LYS A 56 -8.77 -2.24 2.69
CA LYS A 56 -8.13 -3.46 2.20
C LYS A 56 -8.60 -3.89 0.80
N ALA A 57 -9.84 -3.54 0.42
CA ALA A 57 -10.49 -3.94 -0.83
C ALA A 57 -9.99 -3.17 -2.05
#